data_AF-H9GW17-F1
#
_entry.id   AF-H9GW17-F1
#
_cell.length_a   1.000
_cell.length_b   1.000
_cell.length_c   1.000
_cell.angle_alpha   90.00
_cell.angle_beta   90.00
_cell.angle_gamma   90.00
#
_symmetry.space_group_name_H-M   'P 1'
#
loop_
_entity.id
_entity.type
_entity.pdbx_description
1 polymer ?
#
loop_
_entity_poly.entity_id
_entity_poly.type
_entity_poly.pdbx_seq_one_letter_code
_entity_poly.pdbx_strand_id
1 'polypeptide(L)'
;STVSATSVTKTCEKKETKIDGRTIVVVDTPGFFDTCFAQEETYKEVVKCVKLCYPGPHAIIEVMQVGPFTQEEKDVAELIHNYFNFIAKDYMIILFTRKDYLQGKTLKTFLNEGDASLREQIGKCGGRCLAFNNKAEGREREEQVQELLGMIDDMVEKNSQAPCYTEEMLARDQRERKDIILKTIRQFFN
;
A
#
# COMPACT_ATOMS: atom_id res chain seq x y z
N SER A 1 -18.48 -7.91 -11.42
CA SER A 1 -18.31 -6.91 -10.36
C SER A 1 -19.22 -5.72 -10.63
N THR A 2 -20.09 -5.37 -9.69
CA THR A 2 -20.87 -4.13 -9.72
C THR A 2 -20.00 -2.98 -9.21
N VAL A 3 -19.95 -1.87 -9.95
CA VAL A 3 -19.23 -0.66 -9.54
C VAL A 3 -20.02 -0.01 -8.40
N SER A 4 -19.36 0.25 -7.26
CA SER A 4 -19.90 0.98 -6.12
C SER A 4 -18.98 2.14 -5.76
N ALA A 5 -19.56 3.28 -5.36
CA ALA A 5 -18.84 4.45 -4.87
C ALA A 5 -18.61 4.41 -3.35
N THR A 6 -18.96 3.30 -2.69
CA THR A 6 -18.76 3.07 -1.25
C THR A 6 -17.90 1.84 -1.03
N SER A 7 -17.04 1.88 -0.02
CA SER A 7 -16.25 0.73 0.45
C SER A 7 -17.14 -0.51 0.55
N VAL A 8 -16.86 -1.50 -0.30
CA VAL A 8 -17.63 -2.75 -0.38
C VAL A 8 -17.37 -3.63 0.84
N THR A 9 -16.17 -3.53 1.42
CA THR A 9 -15.74 -4.27 2.61
C THR A 9 -15.91 -3.44 3.87
N LYS A 10 -16.57 -4.03 4.89
CA LYS A 10 -16.80 -3.41 6.22
C LYS A 10 -15.87 -3.95 7.31
N THR A 11 -15.14 -5.03 7.03
CA THR A 11 -14.20 -5.70 7.94
C THR A 11 -13.04 -6.29 7.15
N CYS A 12 -11.84 -6.42 7.74
CA CYS A 12 -10.71 -7.11 7.10
C CYS A 12 -11.15 -8.54 6.65
N GLU A 13 -10.94 -8.91 5.38
CA GLU A 13 -11.21 -10.25 4.84
C GLU A 13 -9.90 -10.98 4.52
N LYS A 14 -9.68 -12.14 5.14
CA LYS A 14 -8.50 -12.99 4.86
C LYS A 14 -8.85 -14.04 3.81
N LYS A 15 -8.05 -14.11 2.74
CA LYS A 15 -8.09 -15.17 1.72
C LYS A 15 -6.73 -15.83 1.59
N GLU A 16 -6.73 -17.12 1.29
CA GLU A 16 -5.54 -17.94 1.15
C GLU A 16 -5.59 -18.71 -0.16
N THR A 17 -4.44 -18.83 -0.82
CA THR A 17 -4.26 -19.64 -2.03
C THR A 17 -2.86 -20.22 -2.07
N LYS A 18 -2.60 -21.14 -3.01
CA LYS A 18 -1.28 -21.72 -3.23
C LYS A 18 -0.82 -21.43 -4.66
N ILE A 19 0.36 -20.84 -4.80
CA ILE A 19 0.99 -20.50 -6.09
C ILE A 19 2.40 -21.09 -6.06
N ASP A 20 2.75 -21.92 -7.04
CA ASP A 20 4.08 -22.54 -7.16
C ASP A 20 4.59 -23.22 -5.88
N GLY A 21 3.68 -23.87 -5.15
CA GLY A 21 4.04 -24.52 -3.88
C GLY A 21 4.00 -23.62 -2.65
N ARG A 22 4.00 -22.29 -2.84
CA ARG A 22 3.99 -21.26 -1.78
C ARG A 22 2.55 -20.92 -1.37
N THR A 23 2.29 -20.89 -0.07
CA THR A 23 1.01 -20.39 0.46
C THR A 23 1.01 -18.86 0.45
N ILE A 24 0.04 -18.27 -0.24
CA ILE A 24 -0.16 -16.83 -0.32
C ILE A 24 -1.40 -16.46 0.48
N VAL A 25 -1.22 -15.57 1.44
CA VAL A 25 -2.29 -15.01 2.27
C VAL A 25 -2.48 -13.55 1.90
N VAL A 26 -3.70 -13.16 1.56
CA VAL A 26 -4.07 -11.78 1.29
C VAL A 26 -5.13 -11.37 2.30
N VAL A 27 -4.91 -10.22 2.96
CA VAL A 27 -5.91 -9.61 3.83
C VAL A 27 -6.40 -8.35 3.11
N ASP A 28 -7.63 -8.40 2.64
CA ASP A 28 -8.31 -7.23 2.08
C ASP A 28 -8.77 -6.34 3.23
N THR A 29 -8.46 -5.05 3.15
CA THR A 29 -8.81 -4.08 4.19
C THR A 29 -10.07 -3.32 3.77
N PRO A 30 -10.97 -2.96 4.69
CA PRO A 30 -12.02 -1.98 4.40
C PRO A 30 -11.40 -0.71 3.80
N GLY A 31 -12.17 0.05 3.01
CA GLY A 31 -11.79 1.37 2.50
C GLY A 31 -11.35 2.28 3.63
N PHE A 32 -10.06 2.20 3.92
CA PHE A 32 -9.41 2.76 5.10
C PHE A 32 -9.38 4.29 5.08
N PHE A 33 -9.58 4.85 3.89
CA PHE A 33 -9.42 6.25 3.53
C PHE A 33 -10.64 6.86 2.84
N ASP A 34 -11.72 6.09 2.61
CA ASP A 34 -12.95 6.58 1.98
C ASP A 34 -13.80 7.46 2.92
N THR A 35 -13.39 7.59 4.17
CA THR A 35 -14.20 8.16 5.24
C THR A 35 -13.27 8.86 6.21
N CYS A 36 -13.67 10.07 6.58
CA CYS A 36 -13.08 10.90 7.63
C CYS A 36 -13.21 10.24 9.04
N PHE A 37 -12.86 8.95 9.17
CA PHE A 37 -12.83 8.27 10.45
C PHE A 37 -11.72 8.85 11.32
N ALA A 38 -11.98 8.94 12.62
CA ALA A 38 -11.02 9.41 13.59
C ALA A 38 -9.75 8.54 13.51
N GLN A 39 -8.56 9.17 13.50
CA GLN A 39 -7.24 8.52 13.38
C GLN A 39 -7.08 7.25 14.24
N GLU A 40 -7.80 7.16 15.36
CA GLU A 40 -7.79 6.02 16.27
C GLU A 40 -8.53 4.78 15.74
N GLU A 41 -9.64 4.93 15.03
CA GLU A 41 -10.40 3.81 14.46
C GLU A 41 -9.64 3.18 13.29
N THR A 42 -9.11 4.05 12.43
CA THR A 42 -8.15 3.72 11.38
C THR A 42 -6.98 2.93 11.99
N TYR A 43 -6.32 3.43 13.03
CA TYR A 43 -5.22 2.70 13.65
C TYR A 43 -5.61 1.31 14.19
N LYS A 44 -6.78 1.18 14.83
CA LYS A 44 -7.26 -0.11 15.37
C LYS A 44 -7.44 -1.17 14.28
N GLU A 45 -7.99 -0.79 13.13
CA GLU A 45 -8.13 -1.74 12.02
C GLU A 45 -6.76 -2.11 11.41
N VAL A 46 -5.75 -1.22 11.42
CA VAL A 46 -4.39 -1.56 10.92
C VAL A 46 -3.78 -2.60 11.82
N VAL A 47 -3.86 -2.38 13.14
CA VAL A 47 -3.39 -3.35 14.15
C VAL A 47 -4.06 -4.71 13.94
N LYS A 48 -5.37 -4.72 13.71
CA LYS A 48 -6.13 -5.96 13.45
C LYS A 48 -5.66 -6.66 12.18
N CYS A 49 -5.51 -5.93 11.08
CA CYS A 49 -5.05 -6.47 9.81
C CYS A 49 -3.60 -6.99 9.90
N VAL A 50 -2.68 -6.32 10.62
CA VAL A 50 -1.32 -6.84 10.91
C VAL A 50 -1.39 -8.14 11.73
N LYS A 51 -2.28 -8.22 12.73
CA LYS A 51 -2.48 -9.43 13.54
C LYS A 51 -3.02 -10.62 12.73
N LEU A 52 -3.87 -10.36 11.73
CA LEU A 52 -4.38 -11.41 10.83
C LEU A 52 -3.28 -12.03 9.97
N CYS A 53 -2.17 -11.30 9.80
CA CYS A 53 -0.98 -11.69 9.05
C CYS A 53 0.17 -12.21 9.94
N TYR A 54 -0.09 -12.66 11.18
CA TYR A 54 0.97 -13.07 12.13
C TYR A 54 2.08 -13.91 11.46
N PRO A 55 3.38 -13.55 11.63
CA PRO A 55 3.93 -12.50 12.51
C PRO A 55 3.78 -11.04 12.02
N GLY A 56 3.40 -10.85 10.75
CA GLY A 56 3.18 -9.56 10.11
C GLY A 56 3.11 -9.73 8.58
N PRO A 57 2.57 -8.76 7.82
CA PRO A 57 2.60 -8.83 6.37
C PRO A 57 4.04 -8.74 5.83
N HIS A 58 4.35 -9.58 4.84
CA HIS A 58 5.59 -9.47 4.05
C HIS A 58 5.56 -8.24 3.14
N ALA A 59 4.37 -7.85 2.69
CA ALA A 59 4.16 -6.68 1.85
C ALA A 59 2.84 -5.99 2.21
N ILE A 60 2.87 -4.66 2.18
CA ILE A 60 1.71 -3.77 2.28
C ILE A 60 1.49 -3.19 0.89
N ILE A 61 0.30 -3.39 0.32
CA ILE A 61 0.00 -2.97 -1.05
C ILE A 61 -0.94 -1.78 -1.00
N GLU A 62 -0.47 -0.63 -1.47
CA GLU A 62 -1.31 0.55 -1.70
C GLU A 62 -1.85 0.51 -3.12
N VAL A 63 -3.17 0.47 -3.26
CA VAL A 63 -3.83 0.30 -4.56
C VAL A 63 -4.30 1.65 -5.09
N MET A 64 -3.77 2.05 -6.25
CA MET A 64 -4.15 3.27 -6.96
C MET A 64 -4.74 2.92 -8.32
N GLN A 65 -5.50 3.82 -8.96
CA GLN A 65 -5.96 3.61 -10.34
C GLN A 65 -5.06 4.38 -11.31
N VAL A 66 -4.81 3.82 -12.49
CA VAL A 66 -4.26 4.59 -13.62
C VAL A 66 -5.29 5.65 -14.01
N GLY A 67 -4.88 6.92 -13.94
CA GLY A 67 -5.71 8.07 -14.31
C GLY A 67 -5.13 9.38 -13.79
N PRO A 68 -5.78 10.52 -14.10
CA PRO A 68 -5.48 11.80 -13.46
C PRO A 68 -5.78 11.72 -11.97
N PHE A 69 -4.82 12.11 -11.13
CA PHE A 69 -5.03 12.20 -9.69
C PHE A 69 -5.79 13.48 -9.35
N THR A 70 -6.93 13.36 -8.69
CA THR A 70 -7.60 14.51 -8.08
C THR A 70 -6.76 15.03 -6.91
N GLN A 71 -7.00 16.28 -6.49
CA GLN A 71 -6.32 16.81 -5.31
C GLN A 71 -6.64 15.97 -4.06
N GLU A 72 -7.88 15.50 -3.94
CA GLU A 72 -8.32 14.64 -2.83
C GLU A 72 -7.54 13.32 -2.78
N GLU A 73 -7.31 12.68 -3.93
CA GLU A 73 -6.50 11.45 -4.01
C GLU A 73 -5.04 11.71 -3.61
N LYS A 74 -4.50 12.89 -3.94
CA LYS A 74 -3.15 13.29 -3.51
C LYS A 74 -3.09 13.54 -2.00
N ASP A 75 -4.08 14.22 -1.44
CA ASP A 75 -4.15 14.52 -0.01
C ASP A 75 -4.29 13.22 0.81
N VAL A 76 -5.09 12.26 0.32
CA VAL A 76 -5.22 10.92 0.90
C VAL A 76 -3.91 10.15 0.81
N ALA A 77 -3.27 10.12 -0.36
CA ALA A 77 -1.97 9.47 -0.52
C ALA A 77 -0.91 10.09 0.40
N GLU A 78 -0.86 11.41 0.51
CA GLU A 78 0.02 12.11 1.45
C GLU A 78 -0.26 11.71 2.90
N LEU A 79 -1.53 11.57 3.28
CA LEU A 79 -1.93 11.08 4.60
C LEU A 79 -1.49 9.63 4.82
N ILE A 80 -1.69 8.73 3.85
CA ILE A 80 -1.21 7.34 3.89
C ILE A 80 0.30 7.30 4.12
N HIS A 81 1.05 8.07 3.34
CA HIS A 81 2.49 8.12 3.47
C HIS A 81 2.92 8.74 4.81
N ASN A 82 2.24 9.76 5.31
CA ASN A 82 2.52 10.28 6.66
C ASN A 82 2.28 9.23 7.76
N TYR A 83 1.42 8.24 7.53
CA TYR A 83 1.23 7.10 8.43
C TYR A 83 2.31 6.04 8.29
N PHE A 84 2.84 5.83 7.08
CA PHE A 84 3.78 4.75 6.77
C PHE A 84 5.23 5.19 6.49
N ASN A 85 5.56 6.48 6.67
CA ASN A 85 6.85 7.10 6.33
C ASN A 85 8.06 6.62 7.16
N PHE A 86 7.82 5.76 8.15
CA PHE A 86 8.84 5.22 9.05
C PHE A 86 9.27 3.83 8.60
N ILE A 87 9.00 2.78 9.38
CA ILE A 87 9.42 1.42 9.06
C ILE A 87 8.52 0.82 7.98
N ALA A 88 7.21 1.10 8.00
CA ALA A 88 6.26 0.49 7.06
C ALA A 88 6.60 0.71 5.58
N LYS A 89 7.13 1.87 5.19
CA LYS A 89 7.51 2.16 3.80
C LYS A 89 8.45 1.10 3.22
N ASP A 90 9.31 0.50 4.04
CA ASP A 90 10.27 -0.52 3.63
C ASP A 90 9.59 -1.85 3.23
N TYR A 91 8.30 -1.99 3.54
CA TYR A 91 7.43 -3.11 3.19
C TYR A 91 6.30 -2.71 2.24
N MET A 92 6.26 -1.46 1.76
CA MET A 92 5.21 -0.96 0.88
C MET A 92 5.52 -1.13 -0.61
N ILE A 93 4.48 -1.47 -1.37
CA ILE A 93 4.45 -1.53 -2.84
C ILE A 93 3.24 -0.72 -3.32
N ILE A 94 3.46 0.15 -4.31
CA ILE A 94 2.38 0.91 -4.95
C ILE A 94 1.88 0.13 -6.18
N LEU A 95 0.61 -0.29 -6.17
CA LEU A 95 -0.02 -1.08 -7.22
C LEU A 95 -1.05 -0.25 -8.00
N PHE A 96 -0.76 0.01 -9.27
CA PHE A 96 -1.66 0.71 -10.18
C PHE A 96 -2.62 -0.26 -10.86
N THR A 97 -3.91 -0.18 -10.58
CA THR A 97 -4.96 -0.92 -11.29
C THR A 97 -5.38 -0.20 -12.57
N ARG A 98 -6.11 -0.89 -13.44
CA ARG A 98 -6.51 -0.41 -14.77
C ARG A 98 -5.31 -0.18 -15.70
N LYS A 99 -4.35 -1.09 -15.69
CA LYS A 99 -3.19 -1.08 -16.62
C LYS A 99 -3.61 -0.95 -18.10
N ASP A 100 -4.80 -1.44 -18.47
CA ASP A 100 -5.40 -1.26 -19.80
C ASP A 100 -5.57 0.22 -20.21
N TYR A 101 -5.64 1.14 -19.25
CA TYR A 101 -5.77 2.59 -19.48
C TYR A 101 -4.43 3.25 -19.82
N LEU A 102 -3.30 2.53 -19.70
CA LEU A 102 -2.00 3.02 -20.17
C LEU A 102 -1.92 3.08 -21.70
N GLN A 103 -2.86 2.45 -22.43
CA GLN A 103 -2.96 2.50 -23.90
C GLN A 103 -1.62 2.17 -24.61
N GLY A 104 -0.90 1.17 -24.09
CA GLY A 104 0.39 0.73 -24.62
C GLY A 104 1.61 1.49 -24.08
N LYS A 105 1.43 2.54 -23.27
CA LYS A 105 2.53 3.16 -22.52
C LYS A 105 3.02 2.25 -21.40
N THR A 106 4.31 2.33 -21.09
CA THR A 106 4.84 1.71 -19.87
C THR A 106 4.38 2.49 -18.64
N LEU A 107 4.28 1.83 -17.49
CA LEU A 107 4.01 2.51 -16.21
C LEU A 107 5.06 3.61 -15.94
N LYS A 108 6.33 3.34 -16.25
CA LYS A 108 7.43 4.31 -16.11
C LYS A 108 7.19 5.58 -16.94
N THR A 109 6.74 5.44 -18.19
CA THR A 109 6.40 6.58 -19.05
C THR A 109 5.25 7.38 -18.46
N PHE A 110 4.17 6.72 -18.04
CA PHE A 110 3.02 7.36 -17.39
C PHE A 110 3.44 8.16 -16.14
N LEU A 111 4.23 7.56 -15.26
CA LEU A 111 4.71 8.22 -14.04
C LEU A 111 5.63 9.42 -14.35
N ASN A 112 6.40 9.36 -15.43
CA ASN A 112 7.29 10.45 -15.83
C ASN A 112 6.55 11.66 -16.41
N GLU A 113 5.45 11.42 -17.10
CA GLU A 113 4.54 12.45 -17.63
C GLU A 113 3.62 13.04 -16.56
N GLY A 114 3.41 12.29 -15.46
CA GLY A 114 2.53 12.65 -14.36
C GLY A 114 3.16 13.61 -13.32
N ASP A 115 2.47 13.71 -12.18
CA ASP A 115 2.84 14.61 -11.08
C ASP A 115 4.14 14.18 -10.39
N ALA A 116 5.00 15.15 -10.06
CA ALA A 116 6.25 14.89 -9.36
C ALA A 116 6.05 14.34 -7.94
N SER A 117 4.96 14.75 -7.26
CA SER A 117 4.62 14.26 -5.92
C SER A 117 4.44 12.74 -5.88
N LEU A 118 3.77 12.17 -6.89
CA LEU A 118 3.57 10.72 -6.99
C LEU A 118 4.90 9.97 -7.15
N ARG A 119 5.83 10.50 -7.94
CA ARG A 119 7.18 9.91 -8.06
C ARG A 119 7.96 10.00 -6.76
N GLU A 120 7.81 11.09 -6.02
CA GLU A 120 8.42 11.25 -4.70
C GLU A 120 7.86 10.20 -3.73
N GLN A 121 6.56 9.98 -3.74
CA GLN A 121 5.86 8.97 -2.94
C GLN A 121 6.38 7.55 -3.24
N ILE A 122 6.43 7.19 -4.53
CA ILE A 122 7.02 5.91 -4.97
C ILE A 122 8.49 5.82 -4.54
N GLY A 123 9.23 6.93 -4.59
CA GLY A 123 10.61 7.03 -4.12
C GLY A 123 10.76 6.73 -2.62
N LYS A 124 9.83 7.21 -1.79
CA LYS A 124 9.78 6.88 -0.34
C LYS A 124 9.57 5.39 -0.10
N CYS A 125 8.85 4.72 -1.00
CA CYS A 125 8.69 3.27 -1.04
C CYS A 125 9.81 2.57 -1.85
N GLY A 126 11.01 3.16 -1.92
CA GLY A 126 12.17 2.56 -2.57
C GLY A 126 12.02 2.27 -4.07
N GLY A 127 11.10 2.95 -4.75
CA GLY A 127 10.83 2.75 -6.18
C GLY A 127 9.89 1.59 -6.50
N ARG A 128 9.33 0.91 -5.49
CA ARG A 128 8.52 -0.30 -5.67
C ARG A 128 7.12 0.05 -6.17
N CYS A 129 6.90 -0.10 -7.48
CA CYS A 129 5.59 0.05 -8.08
C CYS A 129 5.40 -0.88 -9.29
N LEU A 130 4.16 -1.30 -9.52
CA LEU A 130 3.77 -2.11 -10.68
C LEU A 130 2.32 -1.83 -11.09
N ALA A 131 1.90 -2.33 -12.25
CA ALA A 131 0.56 -2.10 -12.78
C ALA A 131 -0.17 -3.41 -13.09
N PHE A 132 -1.42 -3.49 -12.65
CA PHE A 132 -2.34 -4.61 -12.87
C PHE A 132 -3.52 -4.23 -13.78
N ASN A 133 -3.78 -5.09 -14.76
CA ASN A 133 -5.06 -5.19 -15.44
C ASN A 133 -5.87 -6.27 -14.72
N ASN A 134 -6.81 -5.85 -13.86
CA ASN A 134 -7.66 -6.78 -13.10
C ASN A 134 -8.64 -7.59 -13.98
N LYS A 135 -8.72 -7.30 -15.29
CA LYS A 135 -9.48 -8.06 -16.28
C LYS A 135 -8.60 -9.02 -17.09
N ALA A 136 -7.30 -9.05 -16.84
CA ALA A 136 -6.39 -9.93 -17.55
C ALA A 136 -6.71 -11.40 -17.26
N GLU A 137 -6.56 -12.24 -18.28
CA GLU A 137 -6.72 -13.69 -18.21
C GLU A 137 -5.50 -14.40 -18.79
N GLY A 138 -5.38 -15.71 -18.50
CA GLY A 138 -4.29 -16.55 -18.97
C GLY A 138 -2.91 -15.97 -18.65
N ARG A 139 -2.04 -15.95 -19.67
CA ARG A 139 -0.63 -15.57 -19.54
C ARG A 139 -0.41 -14.16 -18.98
N GLU A 140 -1.23 -13.18 -19.40
CA GLU A 140 -1.07 -11.80 -18.91
C GLU A 140 -1.35 -11.73 -17.39
N ARG A 141 -2.35 -12.47 -16.91
CA ARG A 141 -2.66 -12.56 -15.48
C ARG A 141 -1.52 -13.22 -14.71
N GLU A 142 -1.00 -14.32 -15.23
CA GLU A 142 0.11 -15.07 -14.62
C GLU A 142 1.38 -14.20 -14.53
N GLU A 143 1.76 -13.53 -15.60
CA GLU A 143 2.95 -12.66 -15.64
C GLU A 143 2.86 -11.51 -14.63
N GLN A 144 1.70 -10.88 -14.49
CA GLN A 144 1.49 -9.80 -13.51
C GLN A 144 1.58 -10.30 -12.06
N VAL A 145 1.02 -11.49 -11.78
CA VAL A 145 1.13 -12.10 -10.45
C VAL A 145 2.58 -12.46 -10.14
N GLN A 146 3.33 -13.00 -11.09
CA GLN A 146 4.74 -13.33 -10.91
C GLN A 146 5.61 -12.09 -10.73
N GLU A 147 5.33 -11.00 -11.45
CA GLU A 147 6.00 -9.70 -11.26
C GLU A 147 5.82 -9.18 -9.82
N LEU A 148 4.60 -9.25 -9.29
CA LEU A 148 4.32 -8.86 -7.89
C LEU A 148 5.06 -9.77 -6.90
N LEU A 149 5.01 -11.09 -7.08
CA LEU A 149 5.68 -12.04 -6.17
C LEU A 149 7.20 -11.87 -6.19
N GLY A 150 7.80 -11.64 -7.36
CA GLY A 150 9.24 -11.35 -7.48
C GLY A 150 9.62 -10.07 -6.74
N MET A 151 8.83 -9.00 -6.87
CA MET A 151 9.07 -7.76 -6.12
C MET A 151 8.96 -7.95 -4.60
N ILE A 152 8.02 -8.79 -4.14
CA ILE A 152 7.89 -9.13 -2.73
C ILE A 152 9.11 -9.93 -2.26
N ASP A 153 9.59 -10.90 -3.04
CA ASP A 153 10.76 -11.71 -2.69
C ASP A 153 12.02 -10.83 -2.56
N ASP A 154 12.26 -9.93 -3.52
CA ASP A 154 13.37 -8.96 -3.46
C ASP A 154 13.28 -8.07 -2.21
N MET A 155 12.06 -7.66 -1.85
CA MET A 155 11.81 -6.83 -0.68
C MET A 155 12.03 -7.60 0.63
N VAL A 156 11.61 -8.85 0.71
CA VAL A 156 11.86 -9.72 1.87
C VAL A 156 13.36 -9.97 2.04
N GLU A 157 14.08 -10.24 0.95
CA GLU A 157 15.53 -10.40 0.97
C GLU A 157 16.24 -9.13 1.47
N LYS A 158 15.86 -7.97 0.93
CA LYS A 158 16.41 -6.68 1.35
C LYS A 158 16.15 -6.39 2.83
N ASN A 159 15.01 -6.82 3.36
CA ASN A 159 14.65 -6.69 4.77
C ASN A 159 15.11 -7.88 5.63
N SER A 160 16.07 -8.70 5.20
CA SER A 160 16.53 -9.96 5.83
C SER A 160 16.50 -10.06 7.38
N GLN A 161 16.87 -9.00 8.11
CA GLN A 161 16.85 -9.00 9.59
C GLN A 161 15.43 -8.93 10.20
N ALA A 162 14.46 -8.45 9.43
CA ALA A 162 13.05 -8.38 9.74
C ALA A 162 12.23 -8.60 8.45
N PRO A 163 12.00 -9.85 8.02
CA PRO A 163 11.40 -10.15 6.71
C PRO A 163 9.91 -9.76 6.58
N CYS A 164 9.27 -9.29 7.65
CA CYS A 164 7.88 -8.87 7.65
C CYS A 164 7.66 -7.69 8.61
N TYR A 165 6.61 -6.91 8.34
CA TYR A 165 6.26 -5.75 9.16
C TYR A 165 5.47 -6.18 10.40
N THR A 166 6.11 -6.18 11.56
CA THR A 166 5.51 -6.73 12.79
C THR A 166 4.63 -5.73 13.56
N GLU A 167 3.86 -6.22 14.53
CA GLU A 167 3.12 -5.35 15.47
C GLU A 167 4.04 -4.39 16.24
N GLU A 168 5.26 -4.83 16.59
CA GLU A 168 6.23 -3.97 17.26
C GLU A 168 6.72 -2.83 16.37
N MET A 169 6.90 -3.10 15.06
CA MET A 169 7.25 -2.08 14.07
C MET A 169 6.11 -1.08 13.90
N LEU A 170 4.86 -1.56 13.82
CA LEU A 170 3.68 -0.70 13.81
C LEU A 170 3.61 0.21 15.04
N ALA A 171 3.86 -0.33 16.23
CA ALA A 171 3.87 0.47 17.45
C ALA A 171 5.02 1.49 17.47
N ARG A 172 6.16 1.22 16.84
CA ARG A 172 7.27 2.19 16.68
C ARG A 172 6.87 3.33 15.75
N ASP A 173 6.35 3.01 14.57
CA ASP A 173 5.88 4.00 13.59
C ASP A 173 4.86 4.96 14.21
N GLN A 174 3.92 4.44 15.02
CA GLN A 174 2.96 5.28 15.74
C GLN A 174 3.59 6.20 16.78
N ARG A 175 4.61 5.74 17.52
CA ARG A 175 5.29 6.57 18.51
C ARG A 175 6.05 7.70 17.82
N GLU A 176 6.81 7.38 16.78
CA GLU A 176 7.55 8.38 16.01
C GLU A 176 6.62 9.42 15.41
N ARG A 177 5.46 9.00 14.88
CA ARG A 177 4.42 9.93 14.40
C ARG A 177 3.94 10.88 15.50
N LYS A 178 3.56 10.35 16.66
CA LYS A 178 3.08 11.16 17.80
C LYS A 178 4.15 12.15 18.25
N ASP A 179 5.41 11.73 18.30
CA ASP A 179 6.53 12.59 18.68
C ASP A 179 6.74 13.73 17.68
N ILE A 180 6.63 13.48 16.37
CA ILE A 180 6.69 14.54 15.35
C ILE A 180 5.54 15.53 15.54
N ILE A 181 4.30 15.05 15.66
CA ILE A 181 3.13 15.92 15.85
C ILE A 181 3.31 16.81 17.09
N LEU A 182 3.75 16.22 18.21
CA LEU A 182 4.00 16.96 19.45
C LEU A 182 5.12 18.00 19.30
N LYS A 183 6.20 17.68 18.58
CA LYS A 183 7.28 18.63 18.28
C LYS A 183 6.80 19.78 17.41
N THR A 184 6.04 19.48 16.36
CA THR A 184 5.45 20.49 15.47
C THR A 184 4.52 21.42 16.23
N ILE A 185 3.60 20.88 17.05
CA ILE A 185 2.71 21.69 17.91
C ILE A 185 3.54 22.62 18.81
N ARG A 186 4.57 22.11 19.48
CA ARG A 186 5.44 22.95 20.34
C ARG A 186 6.15 24.07 19.58
N GLN A 187 6.49 23.87 18.30
CA GLN A 187 7.09 24.91 17.46
C GLN A 187 6.09 25.98 17.02
N PHE A 188 4.80 25.65 16.94
CA PHE A 188 3.75 26.63 16.59
C PHE A 188 3.28 27.47 17.79
N PHE A 189 3.42 26.95 19.01
CA PHE A 189 2.99 27.62 20.24
C PHE A 189 4.13 28.26 21.05
N ASN A 190 5.36 28.22 20.56
CA ASN A 190 6.53 28.94 21.08
C ASN A 190 6.99 29.99 20.05
#